data_AF-A0AAN5HXG4-F1
#
_entry.id   AF-A0AAN5HXG4-F1
#
_cell.length_a   1.000
_cell.length_b   1.000
_cell.length_c   1.000
_cell.angle_alpha   90.00
_cell.angle_beta   90.00
_cell.angle_gamma   90.00
#
_symmetry.space_group_name_H-M   'P 1'
#
loop_
_entity.id
_entity.type
_entity.pdbx_description
1 polymer ?
#
loop_
_entity_poly.entity_id
_entity_poly.type
_entity_poly.pdbx_seq_one_letter_code
_entity_poly.pdbx_strand_id
1 'polypeptide(L)'
;VQGFIALSIAAVQPPFSWLILSMHQMLMPDGSPYKLSKRVKLFLASVQLTIMSLNIVALSLFGGEPDNIDELMKEPELAMLVERGGQVMVFGRPGNPHSLLPALLFFYFTLVINFTILCSWFAHSMYSLKKISVAAKSTQTQMLTKKMFEVFYWQLHGSVLHHVTPLTALMVFMIVDSRALPDTLMAALKLALLV
;
A
#
# COMPACT_ATOMS: atom_id res chain seq x y z
N VAL A 1 17.08 -5.00 11.10
CA VAL A 1 16.74 -5.27 9.68
C VAL A 1 15.28 -4.94 9.37
N GLN A 2 14.32 -5.39 10.18
CA GLN A 2 12.88 -5.20 9.93
C GLN A 2 12.45 -3.72 9.82
N GLY A 3 12.95 -2.84 10.69
CA GLY A 3 12.67 -1.40 10.58
C GLY A 3 13.18 -0.77 9.27
N PHE A 4 14.25 -1.30 8.67
CA PHE A 4 14.75 -0.82 7.38
C PHE A 4 13.84 -1.26 6.22
N ILE A 5 13.34 -2.50 6.27
CA ILE A 5 12.35 -3.01 5.32
C ILE A 5 11.06 -2.16 5.44
N ALA A 6 10.58 -1.95 6.67
CA ALA A 6 9.41 -1.13 6.94
C ALA A 6 9.57 0.30 6.40
N LEU A 7 10.74 0.91 6.64
CA LEU A 7 11.06 2.25 6.14
C LEU A 7 11.08 2.29 4.62
N SER A 8 11.66 1.30 3.95
CA SER A 8 11.73 1.25 2.48
C SER A 8 10.34 1.22 1.84
N ILE A 9 9.39 0.52 2.47
CA ILE A 9 7.99 0.44 2.04
C ILE A 9 7.27 1.76 2.32
N ALA A 10 7.42 2.30 3.53
CA ALA A 10 6.72 3.50 3.98
C ALA A 10 7.25 4.80 3.34
N ALA A 11 8.53 4.87 2.94
CA ALA A 11 9.15 6.09 2.43
C ALA A 11 8.58 6.53 1.06
N VAL A 12 8.08 5.59 0.26
CA VAL A 12 7.56 5.87 -1.09
C VAL A 12 6.15 6.48 -1.04
N GLN A 13 5.38 6.17 0.01
CA GLN A 13 3.96 6.52 0.06
C GLN A 13 3.69 8.02 0.26
N PRO A 14 4.35 8.76 1.18
CA PRO A 14 4.09 10.18 1.36
C PRO A 14 4.37 11.04 0.11
N PRO A 15 5.49 10.88 -0.62
CA PRO A 15 5.73 11.61 -1.86
C PRO A 15 4.65 11.34 -2.92
N PHE A 16 4.22 10.09 -3.07
CA PHE A 16 3.18 9.73 -4.02
C PHE A 16 1.82 10.36 -3.68
N SER A 17 1.37 10.22 -2.42
CA SER A 17 0.13 10.85 -1.94
C SER A 17 0.15 12.38 -2.08
N TRP A 18 1.31 13.01 -1.79
CA TRP A 18 1.48 14.44 -1.94
C TRP A 18 1.35 14.90 -3.39
N LEU A 19 1.89 14.12 -4.33
CA LEU A 19 1.83 14.41 -5.75
C LEU A 19 0.40 14.32 -6.28
N ILE A 20 -0.34 13.25 -5.93
CA ILE A 20 -1.77 13.12 -6.27
C ILE A 20 -2.59 14.28 -5.69
N LEU A 21 -2.35 14.65 -4.43
CA LEU A 21 -3.02 15.79 -3.82
C LEU A 21 -2.71 17.09 -4.56
N SER A 22 -1.43 17.36 -4.82
CA SER A 22 -1.00 18.60 -5.48
C SER A 22 -1.66 18.78 -6.84
N MET A 23 -1.81 17.68 -7.56
CA MET A 23 -2.50 17.64 -8.83
C MET A 23 -4.00 17.83 -8.74
N HIS A 24 -4.68 17.09 -7.86
CA HIS A 24 -6.10 17.30 -7.60
C HIS A 24 -6.36 18.79 -7.33
N GLN A 25 -5.50 19.39 -6.50
CA GLN A 25 -5.60 20.79 -6.12
C GLN A 25 -5.29 21.78 -7.25
N MET A 26 -4.50 21.38 -8.25
CA MET A 26 -4.26 22.17 -9.46
C MET A 26 -5.51 22.23 -10.35
N LEU A 27 -6.31 21.16 -10.38
CA LEU A 27 -7.54 21.06 -11.18
C LEU A 27 -8.75 21.76 -10.54
N MET A 28 -8.67 22.10 -9.25
CA MET A 28 -9.79 22.74 -8.54
C MET A 28 -9.87 24.24 -8.87
N PRO A 29 -11.05 24.75 -9.29
CA PRO A 29 -11.24 26.18 -9.55
C PRO A 29 -11.24 26.97 -8.24
N ASP A 30 -10.97 28.27 -8.35
CA ASP A 30 -11.02 29.20 -7.21
C ASP A 30 -12.45 29.31 -6.69
N GLY A 31 -12.62 29.21 -5.37
CA GLY A 31 -13.93 29.15 -4.71
C GLY A 31 -14.55 27.75 -4.58
N SER A 32 -13.93 26.71 -5.15
CA SER A 32 -14.39 25.33 -4.93
C SER A 32 -14.24 24.92 -3.45
N PRO A 33 -15.25 24.29 -2.83
CA PRO A 33 -15.12 23.76 -1.46
C PRO A 33 -14.05 22.65 -1.34
N TYR A 34 -13.64 22.06 -2.47
CA TYR A 34 -12.60 21.03 -2.53
C TYR A 34 -11.18 21.60 -2.73
N LYS A 35 -11.05 22.93 -2.87
CA LYS A 35 -9.76 23.63 -2.90
C LYS A 35 -9.24 23.79 -1.47
N LEU A 36 -8.19 23.06 -1.15
CA LEU A 36 -7.57 23.06 0.16
C LEU A 36 -6.55 24.20 0.27
N SER A 37 -6.53 24.86 1.43
CA SER A 37 -5.50 25.84 1.77
C SER A 37 -4.13 25.17 1.94
N LYS A 38 -3.05 25.94 1.80
CA LYS A 38 -1.68 25.43 2.04
C LYS A 38 -1.53 24.81 3.44
N ARG A 39 -2.17 25.41 4.45
CA ARG A 39 -2.16 24.92 5.84
C ARG A 39 -2.81 23.54 5.97
N VAL A 40 -3.95 23.34 5.31
CA VAL A 40 -4.64 22.05 5.31
C VAL A 40 -3.82 20.97 4.60
N LYS A 41 -3.20 21.29 3.45
CA LYS A 41 -2.32 20.33 2.76
C LYS A 41 -1.14 19.93 3.64
N LEU A 42 -0.48 20.89 4.29
CA LEU A 42 0.63 20.61 5.20
C LEU A 42 0.17 19.76 6.39
N PHE A 43 -0.97 20.07 6.97
CA PHE A 43 -1.57 19.28 8.04
C PHE A 43 -1.82 17.82 7.60
N LEU A 44 -2.43 17.61 6.43
CA LEU A 44 -2.67 16.27 5.88
C LEU A 44 -1.34 15.52 5.64
N ALA A 45 -0.32 16.19 5.13
CA ALA A 45 1.01 15.59 4.93
C ALA A 45 1.65 15.18 6.26
N SER A 46 1.55 16.03 7.29
CA SER A 46 2.04 15.70 8.63
C SER A 46 1.29 14.52 9.24
N VAL A 47 -0.04 14.47 9.10
CA VAL A 47 -0.84 13.32 9.56
C VAL A 47 -0.41 12.04 8.85
N GLN A 48 -0.27 12.09 7.52
CA GLN A 48 0.20 10.94 6.73
C GLN A 48 1.57 10.46 7.20
N LEU A 49 2.53 11.38 7.38
CA LEU A 49 3.88 11.04 7.81
C LEU A 49 3.90 10.41 9.21
N THR A 50 3.07 10.92 10.12
CA THR A 50 2.91 10.35 11.46
C THR A 50 2.35 8.95 11.40
N ILE A 51 1.27 8.72 10.64
CA ILE A 51 0.67 7.37 10.49
C ILE A 51 1.69 6.39 9.89
N MET A 52 2.46 6.81 8.88
CA MET A 52 3.51 5.97 8.29
C MET A 52 4.64 5.67 9.27
N SER A 53 5.06 6.66 10.07
CA SER A 53 6.07 6.46 11.12
C SER A 53 5.57 5.47 12.17
N LEU A 54 4.29 5.56 12.56
CA LEU A 54 3.68 4.61 13.49
C LEU A 54 3.63 3.19 12.91
N ASN A 55 3.40 3.01 11.61
CA ASN A 55 3.48 1.69 10.97
C ASN A 55 4.90 1.10 11.06
N ILE A 56 5.94 1.92 10.85
CA ILE A 56 7.34 1.49 10.99
C ILE A 56 7.61 1.07 12.43
N VAL A 57 7.17 1.87 13.41
CA VAL A 57 7.35 1.57 14.84
C VAL A 57 6.60 0.30 15.22
N ALA A 58 5.34 0.16 14.80
CA ALA A 58 4.54 -1.03 15.06
C ALA A 58 5.23 -2.28 14.51
N LEU A 59 5.66 -2.26 13.25
CA LEU A 59 6.37 -3.39 12.65
C LEU A 59 7.73 -3.65 13.32
N SER A 60 8.40 -2.63 13.83
CA SER A 60 9.68 -2.78 14.54
C SER A 60 9.52 -3.36 15.95
N LEU A 61 8.41 -3.05 16.63
CA LEU A 61 8.13 -3.55 17.99
C LEU A 61 7.50 -4.94 17.96
N PHE A 62 6.60 -5.19 17.01
CA PHE A 62 5.81 -6.41 16.93
C PHE A 62 6.33 -7.40 15.88
N GLY A 63 7.30 -7.00 15.05
CA GLY A 63 7.90 -7.87 14.04
C GLY A 63 8.93 -8.86 14.57
N GLY A 64 9.14 -8.93 15.90
CA GLY A 64 10.08 -9.87 16.50
C GLY A 64 9.83 -11.33 16.11
N GLU A 65 10.88 -12.13 16.20
CA GLU A 65 10.81 -13.58 15.97
C GLU A 65 9.84 -14.24 16.97
N PRO A 66 9.08 -15.27 16.55
CA PRO A 66 8.15 -15.95 17.43
C PRO A 66 8.89 -16.85 18.43
N ASP A 67 8.30 -17.06 19.60
CA ASP A 67 8.90 -17.87 20.69
C ASP A 67 9.18 -19.33 20.27
N ASN A 68 8.48 -19.83 19.25
CA ASN A 68 8.62 -21.19 18.73
C ASN A 68 9.45 -21.28 17.44
N ILE A 69 10.40 -20.35 17.22
CA ILE A 69 11.24 -20.32 16.02
C ILE A 69 12.00 -21.64 15.79
N ASP A 70 12.54 -22.26 16.84
CA ASP A 70 13.29 -23.53 16.72
C ASP A 70 12.44 -24.70 16.20
N GLU A 71 11.12 -24.67 16.47
CA GLU A 71 10.18 -25.66 15.95
C GLU A 71 9.83 -25.35 14.50
N LEU A 72 9.54 -24.09 14.18
CA LEU A 72 9.24 -23.63 12.83
C LEU A 72 10.40 -23.91 11.86
N MET A 73 11.64 -23.70 12.28
CA MET A 73 12.83 -23.93 11.44
C MET A 73 13.06 -25.40 11.09
N LYS A 74 12.38 -26.34 11.77
CA LYS A 74 12.40 -27.77 11.43
C LYS A 74 11.40 -28.13 10.34
N GLU A 75 10.48 -27.24 9.98
CA GLU A 75 9.53 -27.50 8.90
C GLU A 75 10.30 -27.62 7.57
N PRO A 76 10.01 -28.64 6.74
CA PRO A 76 10.84 -28.99 5.59
C PRO A 76 10.97 -27.84 4.56
N GLU A 77 9.93 -27.01 4.43
CA GLU A 77 9.95 -25.84 3.54
C GLU A 77 10.96 -24.78 4.01
N LEU A 78 11.04 -24.54 5.32
CA LEU A 78 11.95 -23.58 5.94
C LEU A 78 13.37 -24.14 6.00
N ALA A 79 13.54 -25.42 6.34
CA ALA A 79 14.82 -26.10 6.36
C ALA A 79 15.53 -26.05 4.99
N MET A 80 14.79 -26.23 3.89
CA MET A 80 15.34 -26.11 2.53
C MET A 80 15.86 -24.69 2.23
N LEU A 81 15.23 -23.65 2.76
CA LEU A 81 15.67 -22.27 2.57
C LEU A 81 16.93 -21.94 3.38
N VAL A 82 17.02 -22.48 4.60
CA VAL A 82 18.18 -22.34 5.48
C VAL A 82 19.39 -23.07 4.91
N GLU A 83 19.21 -24.27 4.37
CA GLU A 83 20.28 -25.07 3.74
C GLU A 83 20.94 -24.32 2.56
N ARG A 84 20.18 -23.47 1.86
CA ARG A 84 20.68 -22.61 0.78
C ARG A 84 21.46 -21.38 1.27
N GLY A 85 21.67 -21.23 2.58
CA GLY A 85 22.40 -20.11 3.18
C GLY A 85 21.60 -18.81 3.27
N GLY A 86 20.27 -18.87 3.10
CA GLY A 86 19.40 -17.69 3.20
C GLY A 86 19.06 -17.33 4.65
N GLN A 87 18.92 -16.03 4.94
CA GLN A 87 18.32 -15.57 6.19
C GLN A 87 16.79 -15.57 6.04
N VAL A 88 16.11 -16.41 6.81
CA VAL A 88 14.65 -16.54 6.76
C VAL A 88 14.03 -15.74 7.90
N MET A 89 13.15 -14.79 7.57
CA MET A 89 12.33 -14.12 8.58
C MET A 89 11.04 -14.90 8.78
N VAL A 90 10.85 -15.42 9.99
CA VAL A 90 9.66 -16.17 10.36
C VAL A 90 8.79 -15.31 11.28
N PHE A 91 7.51 -15.18 10.96
CA PHE A 91 6.56 -14.34 11.69
C PHE A 91 5.42 -15.16 12.35
N GLY A 92 5.52 -16.48 12.33
CA GLY A 92 4.51 -17.40 12.84
C GLY A 92 4.02 -18.38 11.77
N ARG A 93 3.09 -19.26 12.17
CA ARG A 93 2.43 -20.21 11.26
C ARG A 93 1.30 -19.50 10.49
N PRO A 94 0.93 -19.96 9.29
CA PRO A 94 -0.30 -19.51 8.62
C PRO A 94 -1.50 -19.64 9.57
N GLY A 95 -2.31 -18.58 9.68
CA GLY A 95 -3.42 -18.52 10.63
C GLY A 95 -3.04 -18.12 12.06
N ASN A 96 -1.75 -18.03 12.40
CA ASN A 96 -1.28 -17.60 13.72
C ASN A 96 0.02 -16.77 13.65
N PRO A 97 -0.09 -15.46 13.35
CA PRO A 97 1.05 -14.55 13.27
C PRO A 97 1.57 -14.06 14.64
N HIS A 98 1.10 -14.64 15.76
CA HIS A 98 1.56 -14.34 17.13
C HIS A 98 1.69 -12.82 17.43
N SER A 99 2.90 -12.38 17.77
CA SER A 99 3.26 -11.01 18.15
C SER A 99 3.03 -9.99 17.04
N LEU A 100 3.03 -10.42 15.78
CA LEU A 100 2.92 -9.54 14.62
C LEU A 100 1.46 -9.14 14.32
N LEU A 101 0.47 -9.88 14.84
CA LEU A 101 -0.96 -9.62 14.57
C LEU A 101 -1.38 -8.15 14.80
N PRO A 102 -1.03 -7.49 15.92
CA PRO A 102 -1.44 -6.10 16.16
C PRO A 102 -0.86 -5.13 15.13
N ALA A 103 0.40 -5.32 14.72
CA ALA A 103 1.03 -4.49 13.69
C ALA A 103 0.40 -4.70 12.32
N LEU A 104 0.05 -5.95 11.97
CA LEU A 104 -0.65 -6.26 10.72
C LEU A 104 -2.04 -5.61 10.66
N LEU A 105 -2.82 -5.71 11.74
CA LEU A 105 -4.14 -5.09 11.82
C LEU A 105 -4.05 -3.56 11.71
N PHE A 106 -3.10 -2.95 12.44
CA PHE A 106 -2.85 -1.51 12.37
C PHE A 106 -2.44 -1.08 10.95
N PHE A 107 -1.49 -1.81 10.34
CA PHE A 107 -1.05 -1.57 8.98
C PHE A 107 -2.20 -1.66 7.99
N TYR A 108 -3.01 -2.72 8.04
CA TYR A 108 -4.12 -2.90 7.12
C TYR A 108 -5.21 -1.83 7.28
N PHE A 109 -5.53 -1.45 8.52
CA PHE A 109 -6.44 -0.36 8.79
C PHE A 109 -5.96 0.97 8.16
N THR A 110 -4.68 1.29 8.34
CA THR A 110 -4.10 2.51 7.75
C THR A 110 -4.02 2.42 6.22
N LEU A 111 -3.76 1.24 5.65
CA LEU A 111 -3.77 0.99 4.20
C LEU A 111 -5.16 1.27 3.61
N VAL A 112 -6.22 0.71 4.20
CA VAL A 112 -7.60 0.89 3.72
C VAL A 112 -8.02 2.36 3.76
N ILE A 113 -7.74 3.08 4.85
CA ILE A 113 -8.04 4.50 4.97
C ILE A 113 -7.31 5.31 3.89
N ASN A 114 -5.99 5.12 3.79
CA ASN A 114 -5.18 5.88 2.84
C ASN A 114 -5.56 5.60 1.40
N PHE A 115 -5.77 4.34 1.06
CA PHE A 115 -6.17 3.92 -0.29
C PHE A 115 -7.55 4.47 -0.66
N THR A 116 -8.51 4.49 0.26
CA THR A 116 -9.85 5.06 0.04
C THR A 116 -9.79 6.57 -0.24
N ILE A 117 -9.01 7.31 0.54
CA ILE A 117 -8.83 8.76 0.35
C ILE A 117 -8.16 9.02 -1.01
N LEU A 118 -7.11 8.27 -1.33
CA LEU A 118 -6.39 8.37 -2.61
C LEU A 118 -7.33 8.12 -3.81
N CYS A 119 -8.10 7.02 -3.76
CA CYS A 119 -9.07 6.69 -4.80
C CYS A 119 -10.15 7.77 -4.94
N SER A 120 -10.60 8.36 -3.83
CA SER A 120 -11.59 9.44 -3.85
C SER A 120 -11.06 10.70 -4.54
N TRP A 121 -9.82 11.13 -4.22
CA TRP A 121 -9.19 12.26 -4.90
C TRP A 121 -8.90 11.97 -6.38
N PHE A 122 -8.49 10.74 -6.69
CA PHE A 122 -8.27 10.33 -8.07
C PHE A 122 -9.57 10.37 -8.88
N ALA A 123 -10.65 9.75 -8.37
CA ALA A 123 -11.96 9.74 -9.00
C ALA A 123 -12.55 11.17 -9.14
N HIS A 124 -12.39 12.02 -8.13
CA HIS A 124 -12.85 13.40 -8.21
C HIS A 124 -12.02 14.22 -9.22
N SER A 125 -10.71 13.97 -9.31
CA SER A 125 -9.83 14.58 -10.33
C SER A 125 -10.29 14.18 -11.74
N MET A 126 -10.61 12.91 -11.95
CA MET A 126 -11.17 12.39 -13.21
C MET A 126 -12.44 13.12 -13.61
N TYR A 127 -13.37 13.20 -12.67
CA TYR A 127 -14.65 13.85 -12.89
C TYR A 127 -14.48 15.33 -13.24
N SER A 128 -13.63 16.03 -12.49
CA SER A 128 -13.33 17.45 -12.71
C SER A 128 -12.66 17.69 -14.05
N LEU A 129 -11.70 16.83 -14.42
CA LEU A 129 -10.97 16.90 -15.68
C LEU A 129 -11.88 16.67 -16.88
N LYS A 130 -12.83 15.72 -16.78
CA LYS A 130 -13.85 15.52 -17.82
C LYS A 130 -14.64 16.80 -18.06
N LYS A 131 -15.06 17.51 -17.00
CA LYS A 131 -15.76 18.80 -17.13
C LYS A 131 -14.89 19.88 -17.77
N ILE A 132 -13.64 20.02 -17.31
CA ILE A 132 -12.70 21.02 -17.84
C ILE A 132 -12.40 20.74 -19.31
N SER A 133 -12.25 19.47 -19.71
CA SER A 133 -11.97 19.09 -21.09
C SER A 133 -13.08 19.54 -22.05
N VAL A 134 -14.35 19.48 -21.62
CA VAL A 134 -15.48 19.96 -22.42
C VAL A 134 -15.51 21.49 -22.53
N ALA A 135 -15.03 22.20 -21.50
CA ALA A 135 -15.07 23.67 -21.44
C ALA A 135 -13.83 24.36 -22.04
N ALA A 136 -12.68 23.67 -22.10
CA ALA A 136 -11.42 24.27 -22.51
C ALA A 136 -11.38 24.55 -24.03
N LYS A 137 -10.95 25.78 -24.39
CA LYS A 137 -10.78 26.22 -25.79
C LYS A 137 -9.38 25.97 -26.36
N SER A 138 -8.39 25.68 -25.49
CA SER A 138 -6.98 25.47 -25.89
C SER A 138 -6.65 23.98 -26.00
N THR A 139 -6.28 23.56 -27.21
CA THR A 139 -5.87 22.18 -27.55
C THR A 139 -4.58 21.76 -26.84
N GLN A 140 -3.61 22.66 -26.65
CA GLN A 140 -2.33 22.34 -26.01
C GLN A 140 -2.50 22.04 -24.51
N THR A 141 -3.29 22.86 -23.79
CA THR A 141 -3.56 22.66 -22.36
C THR A 141 -4.37 21.38 -22.12
N GLN A 142 -5.34 21.07 -22.99
CA GLN A 142 -6.09 19.82 -22.94
C GLN A 142 -5.18 18.60 -23.14
N MET A 143 -4.29 18.65 -24.13
CA MET A 143 -3.37 17.55 -24.43
C MET A 143 -2.42 17.26 -23.26
N LEU A 144 -1.82 18.30 -22.65
CA LEU A 144 -0.94 18.11 -21.49
C LEU A 144 -1.70 17.53 -20.29
N THR A 145 -2.91 18.03 -20.04
CA THR A 145 -3.78 17.56 -18.95
C THR A 145 -4.19 16.09 -19.15
N LYS A 146 -4.48 15.68 -20.39
CA LYS A 146 -4.79 14.29 -20.73
C LYS A 146 -3.60 13.35 -20.55
N LYS A 147 -2.40 13.75 -21.02
CA LYS A 147 -1.18 12.95 -20.82
C LYS A 147 -0.85 12.76 -19.35
N MET A 148 -0.94 13.85 -18.59
CA MET A 148 -0.75 13.81 -17.15
C MET A 148 -1.72 12.79 -16.53
N PHE A 149 -3.00 12.86 -16.89
CA PHE A 149 -4.01 11.92 -16.41
C PHE A 149 -3.71 10.44 -16.72
N GLU A 150 -3.31 10.13 -17.95
CA GLU A 150 -2.96 8.77 -18.37
C GLU A 150 -1.82 8.18 -17.52
N VAL A 151 -0.80 8.99 -17.22
CA VAL A 151 0.30 8.58 -16.34
C VAL A 151 -0.24 8.20 -14.94
N PHE A 152 -1.15 8.97 -14.36
CA PHE A 152 -1.69 8.64 -13.03
C PHE A 152 -2.62 7.44 -13.02
N TYR A 153 -3.37 7.25 -14.10
CA TYR A 153 -4.18 6.06 -14.25
C TYR A 153 -3.31 4.80 -14.21
N TRP A 154 -2.19 4.81 -14.95
CA TRP A 154 -1.22 3.72 -14.93
C TRP A 154 -0.50 3.60 -13.59
N GLN A 155 -0.14 4.71 -12.94
CA GLN A 155 0.46 4.67 -11.60
C GLN A 155 -0.49 4.10 -10.54
N LEU A 156 -1.79 4.42 -10.62
CA LEU A 156 -2.79 3.86 -9.72
C LEU A 156 -2.95 2.35 -9.95
N HIS A 157 -3.04 1.91 -11.21
CA HIS A 157 -3.09 0.48 -11.53
C HIS A 157 -1.82 -0.24 -11.06
N GLY A 158 -0.65 0.36 -11.32
CA GLY A 158 0.64 -0.15 -10.85
C GLY A 158 0.68 -0.27 -9.32
N SER A 159 0.19 0.74 -8.60
CA SER A 159 0.09 0.73 -7.13
C SER A 159 -0.88 -0.33 -6.62
N VAL A 160 -2.04 -0.50 -7.25
CA VAL A 160 -2.98 -1.57 -6.85
C VAL A 160 -2.34 -2.93 -7.05
N LEU A 161 -1.80 -3.21 -8.24
CA LEU A 161 -1.28 -4.52 -8.60
C LEU A 161 0.00 -4.89 -7.84
N HIS A 162 0.94 -3.98 -7.66
CA HIS A 162 2.26 -4.29 -7.10
C HIS A 162 2.38 -3.95 -5.61
N HIS A 163 1.41 -3.25 -5.02
CA HIS A 163 1.47 -2.83 -3.62
C HIS A 163 0.24 -3.27 -2.84
N VAL A 164 -0.96 -2.81 -3.21
CA VAL A 164 -2.17 -3.10 -2.42
C VAL A 164 -2.53 -4.58 -2.46
N THR A 165 -2.52 -5.20 -3.65
CA THR A 165 -2.88 -6.61 -3.81
C THR A 165 -1.91 -7.57 -3.10
N PRO A 166 -0.58 -7.48 -3.27
CA PRO A 166 0.34 -8.39 -2.59
C PRO A 166 0.31 -8.21 -1.07
N LEU A 167 0.20 -6.97 -0.57
CA LEU A 167 0.07 -6.71 0.86
C LEU A 167 -1.23 -7.27 1.44
N THR A 168 -2.35 -7.09 0.73
CA THR A 168 -3.65 -7.65 1.15
C THR A 168 -3.63 -9.17 1.13
N ALA A 169 -3.02 -9.78 0.12
CA ALA A 169 -2.88 -11.22 0.05
C ALA A 169 -2.01 -11.76 1.19
N LEU A 170 -0.85 -11.13 1.46
CA LEU A 170 0.01 -11.46 2.59
C LEU A 170 -0.75 -11.39 3.91
N MET A 171 -1.50 -10.31 4.14
CA MET A 171 -2.36 -10.16 5.32
C MET A 171 -3.36 -11.30 5.47
N VAL A 172 -4.09 -11.63 4.39
CA VAL A 172 -5.09 -12.69 4.39
C VAL A 172 -4.44 -14.04 4.68
N PHE A 173 -3.33 -14.39 4.05
CA PHE A 173 -2.64 -15.67 4.27
C PHE A 173 -1.98 -15.78 5.65
N MET A 174 -1.62 -14.67 6.27
CA MET A 174 -1.08 -14.69 7.63
C MET A 174 -2.18 -14.87 8.68
N ILE A 175 -3.37 -14.31 8.46
CA ILE A 175 -4.50 -14.36 9.42
C ILE A 175 -5.39 -15.60 9.21
N VAL A 176 -5.59 -16.01 7.96
CA VAL A 176 -6.47 -17.13 7.61
C VAL A 176 -5.64 -18.39 7.46
N ASP A 177 -6.05 -19.45 8.14
CA ASP A 177 -5.45 -20.77 7.95
C ASP A 177 -5.75 -21.28 6.53
N SER A 178 -4.72 -21.28 5.69
CA SER A 178 -4.79 -21.68 4.29
C SER A 178 -4.97 -23.19 4.10
N ARG A 179 -4.87 -24.00 5.16
CA ARG A 179 -5.13 -25.45 5.12
C ARG A 179 -6.56 -25.80 4.69
N ALA A 180 -7.50 -24.86 4.84
CA ALA A 180 -8.88 -25.03 4.40
C ALA A 180 -9.07 -24.83 2.89
N LEU A 181 -8.07 -24.30 2.17
CA LEU A 181 -8.16 -24.03 0.73
C LEU A 181 -7.67 -25.25 -0.07
N PRO A 182 -8.32 -25.58 -1.21
CA PRO A 182 -7.85 -26.63 -2.10
C PRO A 182 -6.45 -26.34 -2.66
N ASP A 183 -5.62 -27.37 -2.81
CA ASP A 183 -4.23 -27.25 -3.29
C ASP A 183 -4.12 -26.55 -4.66
N THR A 184 -5.08 -26.79 -5.55
CA THR A 184 -5.15 -26.16 -6.88
C THR A 184 -5.37 -24.65 -6.79
N LEU A 185 -6.21 -24.21 -5.86
CA LEU A 185 -6.45 -22.79 -5.61
C LEU A 185 -5.22 -22.14 -4.98
N MET A 186 -4.57 -22.82 -4.04
CA MET A 186 -3.32 -22.34 -3.44
C MET A 186 -2.19 -22.21 -4.46
N ALA A 187 -2.04 -23.17 -5.37
CA ALA A 187 -1.06 -23.10 -6.44
C ALA A 187 -1.32 -21.94 -7.41
N ALA A 188 -2.59 -21.73 -7.79
CA ALA A 188 -3.00 -20.62 -8.65
C ALA A 188 -2.74 -19.26 -7.98
N LEU A 189 -3.07 -19.12 -6.69
CA LEU A 189 -2.84 -17.89 -5.92
C LEU A 189 -1.34 -17.60 -5.75
N LYS A 190 -0.52 -18.62 -5.45
CA LYS A 190 0.93 -18.48 -5.38
C LYS A 190 1.50 -18.02 -6.73
N LEU A 191 1.06 -18.59 -7.84
CA LEU A 191 1.49 -18.18 -9.18
C LEU A 191 1.06 -16.73 -9.48
N ALA A 192 -0.17 -16.36 -9.14
CA ALA A 192 -0.69 -15.01 -9.36
C ALA A 192 0.00 -13.93 -8.52
N LEU A 193 0.54 -14.29 -7.34
CA LEU A 193 1.27 -13.38 -6.45
C LEU A 193 2.78 -13.33 -6.73
N LEU A 194 3.30 -14.27 -7.52
CA LEU A 194 4.70 -14.30 -7.98
C LEU A 194 4.93 -13.46 -9.25
N VAL A 195 3.87 -13.05 -9.94
CA VAL A 195 3.86 -12.19 -11.15
C VAL A 195 3.66 -10.74 -10.74
#